data_AF-A0A967LH89-F1
#
_entry.id   AF-A0A967LH89-F1
#
_cell.length_a   1.000
_cell.length_b   1.000
_cell.length_c   1.000
_cell.angle_alpha   90.00
_cell.angle_beta   90.00
_cell.angle_gamma   90.00
#
_symmetry.space_group_name_H-M   'P 1'
#
loop_
_entity.id
_entity.type
_entity.pdbx_description
1 polymer ?
#
loop_
_entity_poly.entity_id
_entity_poly.type
_entity_poly.pdbx_seq_one_letter_code
_entity_poly.pdbx_strand_id
1 'polypeptide(L)' 'MMQSSYLTNQFLIAMPGLADPNFHHTVTYICAHNEDGAMGIIINRPLGLMLDEVFEQMEIKTSDKLAGQKPVF' A
#
# COMPACT_ATOMS: atom_id res chain seq x y z
N MET A 1 -28.17 -1.63 -18.01
CA MET A 1 -27.39 -2.49 -17.10
C MET A 1 -26.22 -1.66 -16.61
N MET A 2 -26.20 -1.21 -15.35
CA MET A 2 -24.99 -0.64 -14.77
C MET A 2 -24.07 -1.81 -14.44
N GLN A 3 -22.99 -1.93 -15.19
CA GLN A 3 -21.96 -2.92 -14.92
C GLN A 3 -21.18 -2.39 -13.71
N SER A 4 -21.38 -2.98 -12.52
CA SER A 4 -20.56 -2.66 -11.35
C SER A 4 -19.12 -3.03 -11.66
N SER A 5 -18.32 -2.04 -12.05
CA SER A 5 -16.90 -2.24 -12.32
C SER A 5 -16.16 -2.26 -10.99
N TYR A 6 -15.89 -3.45 -10.48
CA TYR A 6 -14.95 -3.62 -9.37
C TYR A 6 -13.53 -3.33 -9.85
N LEU A 7 -12.74 -2.74 -8.96
CA LEU A 7 -11.39 -2.24 -9.25
C LEU A 7 -10.31 -3.15 -8.65
N THR A 8 -10.67 -4.35 -8.19
CA THR A 8 -9.72 -5.34 -7.69
C THR A 8 -8.63 -5.61 -8.75
N ASN A 9 -7.38 -5.69 -8.29
CA ASN A 9 -6.20 -5.85 -9.13
C ASN A 9 -5.91 -4.67 -10.08
N GLN A 10 -6.37 -3.46 -9.73
CA GLN A 10 -6.05 -2.23 -10.46
C GLN A 10 -5.21 -1.29 -9.59
N PHE A 11 -4.52 -0.36 -10.25
CA PHE A 11 -3.88 0.78 -9.61
C PHE A 11 -4.75 2.03 -9.71
N LEU A 12 -4.99 2.69 -8.57
CA LEU A 12 -5.50 4.04 -8.53
C LEU A 12 -4.34 5.02 -8.53
N ILE A 13 -4.34 5.93 -9.50
CA ILE A 13 -3.34 6.99 -9.63
C ILE A 13 -3.98 8.29 -9.15
N ALA A 14 -3.41 8.88 -8.11
CA ALA A 14 -3.84 10.18 -7.64
C ALA A 14 -3.56 11.26 -8.69
N MET A 15 -4.61 11.92 -9.16
CA MET A 15 -4.48 13.01 -10.11
C MET A 15 -3.83 14.24 -9.43
N PRO A 16 -3.10 15.10 -10.17
CA PRO A 16 -2.40 16.26 -9.59
C PRO A 16 -3.30 17.23 -8.81
N GLY A 17 -4.59 17.29 -9.14
CA GLY A 17 -5.57 18.14 -8.46
C GLY A 17 -6.08 17.58 -7.12
N LEU A 18 -5.68 16.37 -6.72
CA LEU A 18 -6.09 15.79 -5.45
C LEU A 18 -5.34 16.47 -4.29
N ALA A 19 -6.07 17.28 -3.52
CA ALA A 19 -5.54 18.08 -2.41
C ALA A 19 -5.40 17.30 -1.09
N ASP A 20 -5.94 16.08 -1.00
CA ASP A 20 -5.83 15.27 0.21
C ASP A 20 -4.37 14.82 0.41
N PRO A 21 -3.68 15.24 1.48
CA PRO A 21 -2.28 14.88 1.73
C PRO A 21 -2.07 13.37 1.90
N ASN A 22 -3.10 12.62 2.31
CA ASN A 22 -3.00 11.16 2.47
C ASN A 22 -2.82 10.45 1.13
N PHE A 23 -3.37 11.00 0.04
CA PHE A 23 -3.33 10.40 -1.29
C PHE A 23 -2.60 11.27 -2.33
N HIS A 24 -2.10 12.43 -1.93
CA HIS A 24 -1.37 13.30 -2.84
C HIS A 24 -0.16 12.56 -3.43
N HIS A 25 -0.11 12.50 -4.77
CA HIS A 25 0.91 11.80 -5.55
C HIS A 25 1.10 10.30 -5.20
N THR A 26 0.04 9.61 -4.74
CA THR A 26 0.12 8.18 -4.45
C THR A 26 -0.30 7.30 -5.62
N VAL A 27 0.27 6.11 -5.66
CA VAL A 27 -0.22 4.96 -6.44
C VAL A 27 -0.73 3.93 -5.44
N THR A 28 -2.03 3.63 -5.53
CA THR A 28 -2.70 2.69 -4.61
C THR A 28 -3.10 1.42 -5.36
N TYR A 29 -2.59 0.28 -4.93
CA TYR A 29 -3.04 -1.02 -5.43
C TYR A 29 -4.34 -1.44 -4.74
N ILE A 30 -5.37 -1.81 -5.48
CA ILE A 30 -6.65 -2.24 -4.94
C ILE A 30 -6.67 -3.76 -4.82
N CYS A 31 -6.63 -4.25 -3.57
CA CYS A 31 -6.63 -5.67 -3.26
C CYS A 31 -8.05 -6.24 -3.05
N ALA A 32 -9.01 -5.40 -2.69
CA ALA A 32 -10.43 -5.77 -2.63
C ALA A 32 -11.32 -4.60 -3.01
N HIS A 33 -12.37 -4.86 -3.80
CA HIS A 33 -13.45 -3.91 -4.08
C HIS A 33 -14.73 -4.71 -4.27
N ASN A 34 -15.72 -4.49 -3.41
CA ASN A 34 -17.03 -5.14 -3.42
C ASN A 34 -18.13 -4.14 -3.00
N GLU A 35 -19.34 -4.62 -2.75
CA GLU A 35 -20.48 -3.78 -2.33
C GLU A 35 -20.27 -3.08 -0.98
N ASP A 36 -19.40 -3.61 -0.12
CA ASP A 36 -19.07 -3.03 1.19
C ASP A 36 -18.02 -1.91 1.10
N GLY A 37 -17.34 -1.77 -0.05
CA GLY A 37 -16.33 -0.75 -0.29
C GLY A 37 -15.06 -1.29 -0.94
N ALA A 38 -13.95 -0.56 -0.76
CA ALA A 38 -12.65 -0.91 -1.33
C ALA A 38 -11.52 -0.83 -0.30
N MET A 39 -10.56 -1.76 -0.42
CA MET A 39 -9.31 -1.79 0.33
C MET A 39 -8.15 -1.72 -0.64
N GLY A 40 -7.15 -0.90 -0.30
CA GLY A 40 -5.94 -0.77 -1.11
C GLY A 40 -4.71 -0.40 -0.28
N ILE A 41 -3.55 -0.58 -0.90
CA ILE A 41 -2.23 -0.35 -0.31
C ILE A 41 -1.50 0.68 -1.15
N ILE A 42 -0.94 1.71 -0.52
CA ILE A 42 -0.06 2.67 -1.20
C ILE A 42 1.30 2.00 -1.41
N ILE A 43 1.81 2.01 -2.64
CA ILE A 43 3.04 1.28 -2.98
C ILE A 43 4.24 2.18 -3.24
N ASN A 44 4.05 3.51 -3.23
CA ASN A 44 5.07 4.47 -3.65
C ASN A 44 5.41 5.52 -2.57
N ARG A 45 5.11 5.24 -1.29
CA ARG A 45 5.36 6.16 -0.18
C ARG A 45 6.11 5.45 0.95
N PRO A 46 7.45 5.51 1.01
CA PRO A 46 8.20 4.87 2.09
C PRO A 46 7.87 5.50 3.46
N LEU A 47 7.78 4.68 4.51
CA LEU A 47 7.46 5.11 5.87
C LEU A 47 8.67 5.55 6.70
N GLY A 48 9.87 5.48 6.12
CA GLY A 48 11.13 5.76 6.85
C GLY A 48 11.54 4.66 7.83
N LEU A 49 10.87 3.51 7.76
CA LEU A 49 11.18 2.31 8.54
C LEU A 49 11.83 1.26 7.64
N MET A 50 12.73 0.49 8.20
CA MET A 50 13.29 -0.72 7.62
C MET A 50 12.52 -1.95 8.10
N LEU A 51 12.54 -3.01 7.32
CA LEU A 51 11.77 -4.21 7.60
C LEU A 51 12.26 -4.94 8.88
N ASP A 52 13.54 -4.81 9.21
CA ASP A 52 14.11 -5.31 10.46
C ASP A 52 13.52 -4.66 11.72
N GLU A 53 13.30 -3.33 11.70
CA GLU A 53 12.66 -2.59 12.80
C GLU A 53 11.23 -3.12 13.05
N VAL A 54 10.49 -3.42 11.99
CA VAL A 54 9.15 -4.01 12.08
C VAL A 54 9.21 -5.44 12.65
N PHE A 55 10.15 -6.25 12.17
CA PHE A 55 10.31 -7.61 12.70
C PHE A 55 10.73 -7.65 14.16
N GLU A 56 11.61 -6.74 14.58
CA GLU A 56 12.00 -6.60 15.98
C GLU A 56 10.79 -6.25 16.85
N GLN A 57 9.97 -5.28 16.42
CA GLN A 57 8.75 -4.90 17.13
C GLN A 57 7.72 -6.05 17.22
N MET A 58 7.68 -6.93 16.21
CA MET A 58 6.77 -8.09 16.17
C MET A 58 7.38 -9.36 16.78
N GLU A 59 8.61 -9.30 17.31
CA GLU A 59 9.38 -10.45 17.83
C GLU A 59 9.59 -11.58 16.80
N ILE A 60 9.65 -11.22 15.51
CA ILE A 60 9.85 -12.16 14.40
C ILE A 60 11.35 -12.31 14.12
N LYS A 61 11.85 -13.55 14.19
CA LYS A 61 13.25 -13.86 13.84
C LYS A 61 13.41 -13.91 12.32
N THR A 62 14.16 -12.96 11.75
CA THR A 62 14.60 -13.04 10.35
C THR A 62 15.94 -13.79 10.24
N SER A 63 16.01 -14.78 9.35
CA SER A 63 17.26 -15.47 8.99
C SER A 63 17.96 -14.81 7.80
N ASP A 64 17.26 -13.96 7.04
CA ASP A 64 17.77 -13.28 5.86
C ASP A 64 18.09 -11.82 6.18
N LYS A 65 19.40 -11.53 6.25
CA LYS A 65 19.92 -10.18 6.52
C LYS A 65 19.64 -9.20 5.38
N LEU A 66 19.49 -9.67 4.14
CA LEU A 66 19.21 -8.82 2.98
C LEU A 66 17.73 -8.42 2.93
N ALA A 67 16.84 -9.27 3.42
CA ALA A 67 15.42 -8.96 3.51
C ALA A 67 15.15 -7.83 4.53
N GLY A 68 15.85 -7.83 5.67
CA GLY A 68 15.66 -6.84 6.74
C GLY A 68 16.02 -5.39 6.34
N GLN A 69 16.99 -5.21 5.44
CA GLN A 69 17.46 -3.88 5.01
C GLN A 69 16.57 -3.23 3.94
N LYS A 70 15.39 -3.79 3.67
CA LYS A 70 14.44 -3.23 2.71
C LYS A 70 13.56 -2.18 3.38
N PRO A 71 13.31 -1.04 2.73
CA PRO A 71 12.39 -0.04 3.25
C PRO A 71 10.95 -0.55 3.24
N VAL A 72 10.17 -0.12 4.21
CA VAL A 72 8.73 -0.31 4.28
C VAL A 72 8.04 0.83 3.53
N PHE A 73 7.04 0.47 2.73
CA PHE A 73 6.17 1.37 1.97
C PHE A 73 4.76 1.36 2.56
#